data_AF-A0AAT9LWA5-F1
#
_entry.id   AF-A0AAT9LWA5-F1
#
_cell.length_a   1.000
_cell.length_b   1.000
_cell.length_c   1.000
_cell.angle_alpha   90.00
_cell.angle_beta   90.00
_cell.angle_gamma   90.00
#
_symmetry.space_group_name_H-M   'P 1'
#
loop_
_entity.id
_entity.type
_entity.pdbx_description
1 polymer ?
#
loop_
_entity_poly.entity_id
_entity_poly.type
_entity_poly.pdbx_seq_one_letter_code
_entity_poly.pdbx_strand_id
1 'polypeptide(L)'
;MVRATAASGTRMLSTYTVDTEALARDLATMESFPYTNTYGEFACGHWRSCAAWNGSGDGLHTSLDAYDGPAVLTDLGKQLPYVEELVNRLFDVSLLRFGRIARLTPGSVLVPHRDYLELESDLIRIHLPLETDDSCLNSHENVIYHMNLGEIWFLDATKPHSAFSGWDRDRVHLVLDFKADSIGKILADDPAVTGIPADRTVSRPPMTPAESEAYVAAGALMTHVTHREFLKIAITALFTRDIEPTDVFSLFEAAAERSGDPDVLKAIEPMRAYFLHTRPAA
;
A
#
# COMPACT_ATOMS: atom_id res chain seq x y z
N MET A 1 -12.86 -15.26 -29.72
CA MET A 1 -12.34 -15.63 -28.39
C MET A 1 -12.65 -14.45 -27.49
N VAL A 2 -13.74 -14.54 -26.74
CA VAL A 2 -14.26 -13.42 -25.92
C VAL A 2 -13.32 -13.27 -24.74
N ARG A 3 -12.56 -12.16 -24.67
CA ARG A 3 -11.86 -11.77 -23.45
C ARG A 3 -12.91 -11.61 -22.37
N ALA A 4 -12.90 -12.49 -21.37
CA ALA A 4 -13.71 -12.30 -20.18
C ALA A 4 -13.33 -10.93 -19.58
N THR A 5 -14.28 -10.01 -19.58
CA THR A 5 -14.17 -8.71 -18.94
C THR A 5 -14.16 -8.96 -17.43
N ALA A 6 -12.96 -9.19 -16.87
CA ALA A 6 -12.76 -9.02 -15.44
C ALA A 6 -13.16 -7.59 -15.09
N ALA A 7 -14.02 -7.41 -14.09
CA ALA A 7 -14.34 -6.09 -13.56
C ALA A 7 -13.03 -5.32 -13.34
N SER A 8 -12.86 -4.20 -14.05
CA SER A 8 -11.58 -3.51 -14.15
C SER A 8 -11.36 -2.60 -12.94
N GLY A 9 -10.20 -2.73 -12.29
CA GLY A 9 -9.75 -1.82 -11.25
C GLY A 9 -9.96 -2.31 -9.81
N THR A 10 -9.34 -1.56 -8.90
CA THR A 10 -9.40 -1.76 -7.44
C THR A 10 -10.82 -1.79 -6.93
N ARG A 11 -11.11 -2.72 -6.02
CA ARG A 11 -12.46 -2.93 -5.46
C ARG A 11 -12.46 -3.76 -4.19
N MET A 12 -13.53 -3.61 -3.41
CA MET A 12 -13.87 -4.59 -2.39
C MET A 12 -14.40 -5.85 -3.07
N LEU A 13 -14.02 -7.02 -2.57
CA LEU A 13 -14.41 -8.33 -3.12
C LEU A 13 -15.53 -8.95 -2.30
N SER A 14 -15.34 -9.03 -0.98
CA SER A 14 -16.31 -9.59 -0.05
C SER A 14 -16.00 -9.13 1.39
N THR A 15 -16.76 -9.65 2.34
CA THR A 15 -16.54 -9.45 3.78
C THR A 15 -16.44 -10.80 4.47
N TYR A 16 -15.82 -10.82 5.65
CA TYR A 16 -15.71 -11.99 6.50
C TYR A 16 -15.93 -11.62 7.96
N THR A 17 -16.42 -12.57 8.76
CA THR A 17 -16.53 -12.40 10.21
C THR A 17 -15.15 -12.49 10.85
N VAL A 18 -14.85 -11.52 11.71
CA VAL A 18 -13.60 -11.44 12.47
C VAL A 18 -13.82 -11.99 13.86
N ASP A 19 -12.95 -12.91 14.28
CA ASP A 19 -12.78 -13.28 15.68
C ASP A 19 -11.80 -12.27 16.29
N THR A 20 -12.35 -11.29 16.99
CA THR A 20 -11.58 -10.16 17.52
C THR A 20 -10.62 -10.57 18.62
N GLU A 21 -10.94 -11.61 19.41
CA GLU A 21 -10.06 -12.09 20.46
C GLU A 21 -8.89 -12.88 19.88
N ALA A 22 -9.15 -13.71 18.87
CA ALA A 22 -8.10 -14.44 18.16
C ALA A 22 -7.18 -13.50 17.39
N LEU A 23 -7.75 -12.51 16.69
CA LEU A 23 -6.97 -11.49 16.01
C LEU A 23 -6.12 -10.67 16.99
N ALA A 24 -6.65 -10.30 18.15
CA ALA A 24 -5.88 -9.55 19.15
C ALA A 24 -4.65 -10.32 19.66
N ARG A 25 -4.74 -11.67 19.79
CA ARG A 25 -3.58 -12.50 20.15
C ARG A 25 -2.52 -12.49 19.06
N ASP A 26 -2.92 -12.63 17.80
CA ASP A 26 -2.00 -12.59 16.67
C ASP A 26 -1.35 -11.20 16.53
N LEU A 27 -2.11 -10.11 16.71
CA LEU A 27 -1.57 -8.74 16.73
C LEU A 27 -0.54 -8.53 17.85
N ALA A 28 -0.77 -9.11 19.03
CA ALA A 28 0.20 -9.06 20.12
C ALA A 28 1.49 -9.82 19.79
N THR A 29 1.38 -10.99 19.12
CA THR A 29 2.55 -11.72 18.60
C THR A 29 3.30 -10.86 17.58
N MET A 30 2.59 -10.27 16.62
CA MET A 30 3.17 -9.38 15.60
C MET A 30 3.95 -8.23 16.24
N GLU A 31 3.42 -7.59 17.28
CA GLU A 31 4.09 -6.48 17.98
C GLU A 31 5.46 -6.87 18.55
N SER A 32 5.61 -8.12 19.00
CA SER A 32 6.86 -8.63 19.57
C SER A 32 7.86 -9.17 18.53
N PHE A 33 7.44 -9.37 17.28
CA PHE A 33 8.28 -9.91 16.23
C PHE A 33 9.21 -8.83 15.64
N PRO A 34 10.46 -9.16 15.26
CA PRO A 34 11.32 -8.19 14.59
C PRO A 34 10.77 -7.78 13.22
N TYR A 35 10.99 -6.52 12.83
CA TYR A 35 10.56 -6.01 11.53
C TYR A 35 11.75 -5.54 10.71
N THR A 36 11.62 -5.66 9.39
CA THR A 36 12.48 -4.97 8.44
C THR A 36 11.82 -3.69 7.96
N ASN A 37 12.59 -2.86 7.25
CA ASN A 37 12.13 -1.66 6.57
C ASN A 37 12.28 -1.80 5.04
N THR A 38 12.25 -3.01 4.50
CA THR A 38 12.32 -3.25 3.04
C THR A 38 11.21 -2.48 2.34
N TYR A 39 11.56 -1.77 1.27
CA TYR A 39 10.72 -0.77 0.58
C TYR A 39 10.40 0.49 1.40
N GLY A 40 11.14 0.76 2.47
CA GLY A 40 10.97 1.94 3.33
C GLY A 40 11.20 3.27 2.61
N GLU A 41 11.89 3.27 1.46
CA GLU A 41 12.05 4.46 0.63
C GLU A 41 10.73 5.01 0.08
N PHE A 42 9.71 4.13 -0.06
CA PHE A 42 8.34 4.49 -0.43
C PHE A 42 7.58 5.18 0.69
N ALA A 43 8.09 5.21 1.92
CA ALA A 43 7.41 5.81 3.05
C ALA A 43 8.00 7.17 3.44
N CYS A 44 7.15 8.18 3.60
CA CYS A 44 7.47 9.39 4.35
C CYS A 44 6.91 9.25 5.76
N GLY A 45 7.75 8.77 6.68
CA GLY A 45 7.37 8.29 8.00
C GLY A 45 8.03 6.93 8.26
N HIS A 46 7.40 6.08 9.07
CA HIS A 46 7.92 4.74 9.34
C HIS A 46 7.03 3.67 8.71
N TRP A 47 7.69 2.82 7.93
CA TRP A 47 7.16 1.59 7.37
C TRP A 47 7.90 0.42 7.99
N ARG A 48 7.15 -0.61 8.36
CA ARG A 48 7.69 -1.85 8.92
C ARG A 48 6.99 -3.02 8.24
N SER A 49 7.77 -4.04 7.86
CA SER A 49 7.22 -5.25 7.28
C SER A 49 7.89 -6.51 7.83
N CYS A 50 7.11 -7.58 7.87
CA CYS A 50 7.54 -8.95 8.08
C CYS A 50 6.67 -9.86 7.20
N ALA A 51 7.19 -11.01 6.81
CA ALA A 51 6.50 -11.97 5.96
C ALA A 51 5.87 -13.07 6.82
N ALA A 52 4.59 -13.37 6.59
CA ALA A 52 3.93 -14.56 7.11
C ALA A 52 3.99 -15.73 6.11
N TRP A 53 4.11 -15.41 4.81
CA TRP A 53 4.33 -16.37 3.72
C TRP A 53 5.38 -15.85 2.73
N ASN A 54 6.34 -16.68 2.35
CA ASN A 54 7.26 -16.41 1.23
C ASN A 54 7.89 -17.72 0.73
N GLY A 55 8.83 -17.64 -0.23
CA GLY A 55 9.53 -18.81 -0.77
C GLY A 55 10.61 -19.42 0.14
N SER A 56 11.04 -18.70 1.18
CA SER A 56 12.20 -19.08 2.02
C SER A 56 11.83 -19.65 3.39
N GLY A 57 10.63 -19.34 3.89
CA GLY A 57 10.22 -19.64 5.27
C GLY A 57 10.81 -18.71 6.34
N ASP A 58 11.50 -17.63 5.97
CA ASP A 58 12.06 -16.62 6.88
C ASP A 58 11.16 -15.38 6.95
N GLY A 59 10.64 -15.03 8.13
CA GLY A 59 9.72 -13.91 8.33
C GLY A 59 10.37 -12.53 8.21
N LEU A 60 11.70 -12.45 8.22
CA LEU A 60 12.44 -11.22 7.94
C LEU A 60 12.81 -11.08 6.47
N HIS A 61 12.58 -12.12 5.67
CA HIS A 61 12.71 -12.02 4.23
C HIS A 61 11.44 -11.43 3.60
N THR A 62 11.42 -10.12 3.45
CA THR A 62 10.24 -9.33 3.07
C THR A 62 10.26 -8.78 1.65
N SER A 63 11.27 -9.13 0.85
CA SER A 63 11.34 -8.81 -0.57
C SER A 63 10.38 -9.72 -1.35
N LEU A 64 9.74 -9.17 -2.38
CA LEU A 64 8.92 -9.94 -3.30
C LEU A 64 9.81 -10.55 -4.39
N ASP A 65 10.39 -11.71 -4.08
CA ASP A 65 11.33 -12.39 -4.97
C ASP A 65 10.65 -13.39 -5.91
N ALA A 66 11.27 -13.62 -7.07
CA ALA A 66 10.85 -14.67 -7.99
C ALA A 66 11.35 -16.05 -7.51
N TYR A 67 10.43 -17.01 -7.40
CA TYR A 67 10.75 -18.41 -7.12
C TYR A 67 9.63 -19.33 -7.64
N ASP A 68 9.92 -20.63 -7.71
CA ASP A 68 8.98 -21.64 -8.19
C ASP A 68 8.09 -22.19 -7.07
N GLY A 69 6.80 -22.37 -7.38
CA GLY A 69 5.83 -23.01 -6.48
C GLY A 69 5.11 -22.05 -5.52
N PRO A 70 4.25 -22.58 -4.64
CA PRO A 70 3.55 -21.79 -3.64
C PRO A 70 4.48 -21.27 -2.54
N ALA A 71 4.08 -20.17 -1.92
CA ALA A 71 4.68 -19.72 -0.68
C ALA A 71 4.50 -20.73 0.45
N VAL A 72 5.46 -20.77 1.36
CA VAL A 72 5.39 -21.53 2.60
C VAL A 72 5.25 -20.59 3.78
N LEU A 73 4.69 -21.09 4.90
CA LEU A 73 4.65 -20.35 6.15
C LEU A 73 6.06 -20.04 6.64
N THR A 74 6.26 -18.80 7.03
CA THR A 74 7.49 -18.36 7.69
C THR A 74 7.49 -18.74 9.17
N ASP A 75 8.60 -18.50 9.86
CA ASP A 75 8.69 -18.57 11.32
C ASP A 75 7.69 -17.63 12.02
N LEU A 76 7.42 -16.45 11.47
CA LEU A 76 6.31 -15.58 11.92
C LEU A 76 4.96 -16.22 11.62
N GLY A 77 4.70 -16.67 10.39
CA GLY A 77 3.39 -17.20 9.99
C GLY A 77 2.92 -18.33 10.89
N LYS A 78 3.84 -19.23 11.30
CA LYS A 78 3.57 -20.34 12.24
C LYS A 78 3.18 -19.88 13.65
N GLN A 79 3.44 -18.62 14.01
CA GLN A 79 3.08 -18.02 15.30
C GLN A 79 1.77 -17.23 15.23
N LEU A 80 1.11 -17.18 14.07
CA LEU A 80 -0.13 -16.43 13.82
C LEU A 80 -1.28 -17.39 13.46
N PRO A 81 -1.74 -18.24 14.41
CA PRO A 81 -2.70 -19.30 14.13
C PRO A 81 -4.02 -18.77 13.58
N TYR A 82 -4.49 -17.60 14.02
CA TYR A 82 -5.74 -17.05 13.50
C TYR A 82 -5.60 -16.52 12.08
N VAL A 83 -4.51 -15.80 11.79
CA VAL A 83 -4.21 -15.31 10.44
C VAL A 83 -3.97 -16.48 9.48
N GLU A 84 -3.28 -17.53 9.91
CA GLU A 84 -3.11 -18.75 9.12
C GLU A 84 -4.47 -19.40 8.80
N GLU A 85 -5.31 -19.64 9.81
CA GLU A 85 -6.65 -20.22 9.63
C GLU A 85 -7.50 -19.35 8.70
N LEU A 86 -7.49 -18.04 8.91
CA LEU A 86 -8.23 -17.06 8.12
C LEU A 86 -7.83 -17.13 6.65
N VAL A 87 -6.53 -17.13 6.34
CA VAL A 87 -6.03 -17.20 4.96
C VAL A 87 -6.39 -18.53 4.30
N ASN A 88 -6.21 -19.65 5.00
CA ASN A 88 -6.58 -20.98 4.47
C ASN A 88 -8.09 -21.12 4.23
N ARG A 89 -8.91 -20.44 5.03
CA ARG A 89 -10.36 -20.46 4.87
C ARG A 89 -10.83 -19.58 3.71
N LEU A 90 -10.20 -18.43 3.51
CA LEU A 90 -10.64 -17.44 2.52
C LEU A 90 -10.04 -17.64 1.13
N PHE A 91 -8.88 -18.29 1.02
CA PHE A 91 -8.12 -18.35 -0.22
C PHE A 91 -7.53 -19.73 -0.53
N ASP A 92 -7.34 -20.00 -1.83
CA ASP A 92 -6.50 -21.11 -2.29
C ASP A 92 -5.01 -20.75 -2.11
N VAL A 93 -4.44 -21.21 -1.00
CA VAL A 93 -3.04 -20.98 -0.64
C VAL A 93 -2.04 -21.63 -1.59
N SER A 94 -2.45 -22.56 -2.46
CA SER A 94 -1.55 -23.12 -3.49
C SER A 94 -1.19 -22.10 -4.59
N LEU A 95 -1.97 -21.03 -4.70
CA LEU A 95 -1.75 -19.92 -5.62
C LEU A 95 -0.99 -18.75 -4.97
N LEU A 96 -0.81 -18.78 -3.65
CA LEU A 96 -0.11 -17.75 -2.90
C LEU A 96 1.38 -17.73 -3.26
N ARG A 97 1.94 -16.53 -3.46
CA ARG A 97 3.36 -16.30 -3.74
C ARG A 97 4.04 -15.42 -2.71
N PHE A 98 3.28 -14.62 -1.98
CA PHE A 98 3.85 -13.84 -0.89
C PHE A 98 2.75 -13.35 0.03
N GLY A 99 3.03 -13.26 1.32
CA GLY A 99 2.11 -12.71 2.30
C GLY A 99 2.88 -11.93 3.36
N ARG A 100 2.68 -10.62 3.42
CA ARG A 100 3.35 -9.73 4.38
C ARG A 100 2.37 -9.06 5.32
N ILE A 101 2.83 -8.84 6.55
CA ILE A 101 2.26 -7.85 7.44
C ILE A 101 2.89 -6.50 7.08
N ALA A 102 2.04 -5.57 6.70
CA ALA A 102 2.37 -4.21 6.31
C ALA A 102 1.94 -3.26 7.44
N ARG A 103 2.90 -2.60 8.08
CA ARG A 103 2.63 -1.65 9.18
C ARG A 103 3.07 -0.24 8.80
N LEU A 104 2.14 0.69 8.98
CA LEU A 104 2.35 2.11 8.75
C LEU A 104 2.06 2.87 10.05
N THR A 105 3.09 3.51 10.63
CA THR A 105 2.96 4.16 11.93
C THR A 105 2.15 5.47 11.83
N PRO A 106 1.66 6.03 12.96
CA PRO A 106 0.92 7.27 12.99
C PRO A 106 1.53 8.40 12.15
N GLY A 107 0.69 9.03 11.34
CA GLY A 107 1.04 10.15 10.46
C GLY A 107 1.96 9.80 9.30
N SER A 108 2.23 8.52 9.02
CA SER A 108 3.06 8.12 7.87
C SER A 108 2.22 8.05 6.59
N VAL A 109 2.87 8.32 5.46
CA VAL A 109 2.28 8.23 4.11
C VAL A 109 3.21 7.45 3.18
N LEU A 110 2.63 6.79 2.18
CA LEU A 110 3.38 6.20 1.08
C LEU A 110 3.41 7.15 -0.11
N VAL A 111 4.59 7.35 -0.71
CA VAL A 111 4.72 8.12 -1.97
C VAL A 111 3.83 7.45 -3.02
N PRO A 112 3.01 8.20 -3.78
CA PRO A 112 2.20 7.61 -4.84
C PRO A 112 3.08 6.85 -5.84
N HIS A 113 2.78 5.57 -6.05
CA HIS A 113 3.63 4.67 -6.83
C HIS A 113 2.81 3.65 -7.61
N ARG A 114 3.48 2.95 -8.52
CA ARG A 114 2.99 1.74 -9.19
C ARG A 114 3.89 0.58 -8.82
N ASP A 115 3.31 -0.55 -8.48
CA ASP A 115 4.04 -1.78 -8.17
C ASP A 115 4.44 -2.55 -9.43
N TYR A 116 5.34 -3.52 -9.22
CA TYR A 116 5.79 -4.49 -10.22
C TYR A 116 6.54 -3.88 -11.40
N LEU A 117 7.08 -2.67 -11.28
CA LEU A 117 7.85 -2.05 -12.38
C LEU A 117 9.19 -2.76 -12.61
N GLU A 118 9.71 -3.39 -11.55
CA GLU A 118 10.92 -4.20 -11.49
C GLU A 118 10.66 -5.70 -11.70
N LEU A 119 9.39 -6.11 -11.78
CA LEU A 119 8.98 -7.51 -11.90
C LEU A 119 8.16 -7.73 -13.18
N GLU A 120 8.49 -8.73 -13.98
CA GLU A 120 7.55 -9.24 -14.98
C GLU A 120 6.49 -10.09 -14.28
N SER A 121 5.52 -9.42 -13.67
CA SER A 121 4.58 -10.05 -12.74
C SER A 121 3.13 -9.77 -13.09
N ASP A 122 2.33 -10.83 -13.11
CA ASP A 122 0.87 -10.86 -13.23
C ASP A 122 0.19 -11.10 -11.87
N LEU A 123 0.87 -10.72 -10.77
CA LEU A 123 0.38 -10.96 -9.42
C LEU A 123 -0.91 -10.19 -9.11
N ILE A 124 -1.83 -10.89 -8.46
CA ILE A 124 -3.08 -10.34 -7.92
C ILE A 124 -2.82 -10.00 -6.45
N ARG A 125 -2.87 -8.71 -6.12
CA ARG A 125 -2.67 -8.19 -4.77
C ARG A 125 -3.99 -8.09 -4.01
N ILE A 126 -4.07 -8.77 -2.88
CA ILE A 126 -5.19 -8.77 -1.96
C ILE A 126 -4.77 -8.11 -0.64
N HIS A 127 -5.62 -7.23 -0.12
CA HIS A 127 -5.47 -6.63 1.21
C HIS A 127 -6.55 -7.17 2.15
N LEU A 128 -6.13 -7.57 3.34
CA LEU A 128 -6.99 -7.77 4.51
C LEU A 128 -6.56 -6.75 5.59
N PRO A 129 -7.38 -5.73 5.90
CA PRO A 129 -7.12 -4.85 7.05
C PRO A 129 -7.22 -5.67 8.35
N LEU A 130 -6.20 -5.56 9.20
CA LEU A 130 -6.13 -6.26 10.49
C LEU A 130 -6.25 -5.28 11.67
N GLU A 131 -5.70 -4.08 11.54
CA GLU A 131 -5.84 -2.99 12.51
C GLU A 131 -5.90 -1.66 11.75
N THR A 132 -7.00 -0.93 11.86
CA THR A 132 -7.27 0.27 11.05
C THR A 132 -8.33 1.14 11.72
N ASP A 133 -8.42 2.40 11.31
CA ASP A 133 -9.38 3.41 11.78
C ASP A 133 -9.85 4.24 10.58
N ASP A 134 -11.00 4.91 10.66
CA ASP A 134 -11.58 5.70 9.56
C ASP A 134 -10.61 6.79 9.03
N SER A 135 -9.63 7.22 9.84
CA SER A 135 -8.56 8.13 9.43
C SER A 135 -7.42 7.49 8.62
N CYS A 136 -7.39 6.16 8.50
CA CYS A 136 -6.46 5.41 7.66
C CYS A 136 -7.00 5.28 6.24
N LEU A 137 -6.32 5.89 5.27
CA LEU A 137 -6.85 6.03 3.91
C LEU A 137 -5.91 5.37 2.87
N ASN A 138 -6.50 4.98 1.75
CA ASN A 138 -5.80 4.54 0.55
C ASN A 138 -6.19 5.42 -0.62
N SER A 139 -5.30 5.56 -1.60
CA SER A 139 -5.63 6.13 -2.89
C SER A 139 -5.47 5.07 -3.98
N HIS A 140 -6.31 5.14 -5.00
CA HIS A 140 -6.10 4.45 -6.26
C HIS A 140 -6.58 5.37 -7.38
N GLU A 141 -5.64 5.79 -8.23
CA GLU A 141 -5.84 6.94 -9.11
C GLU A 141 -6.36 8.12 -8.29
N ASN A 142 -7.46 8.78 -8.69
CA ASN A 142 -8.01 9.91 -7.96
C ASN A 142 -8.97 9.53 -6.81
N VAL A 143 -9.23 8.24 -6.58
CA VAL A 143 -10.22 7.81 -5.59
C VAL A 143 -9.53 7.59 -4.25
N ILE A 144 -10.01 8.28 -3.20
CA ILE A 144 -9.59 8.05 -1.82
C ILE A 144 -10.64 7.19 -1.11
N TYR A 145 -10.19 6.17 -0.40
CA TYR A 145 -11.08 5.25 0.28
C TYR A 145 -10.47 4.63 1.54
N HIS A 146 -11.33 4.27 2.48
CA HIS A 146 -10.99 3.49 3.66
C HIS A 146 -11.25 1.99 3.40
N MET A 147 -10.42 1.12 3.95
CA MET A 147 -10.65 -0.33 3.96
C MET A 147 -10.90 -0.75 5.41
N ASN A 148 -12.09 -1.27 5.72
CA ASN A 148 -12.47 -1.67 7.07
C ASN A 148 -11.92 -3.05 7.45
N LEU A 149 -11.76 -3.26 8.76
CA LEU A 149 -11.57 -4.59 9.33
C LEU A 149 -12.72 -5.52 8.89
N GLY A 150 -12.37 -6.74 8.47
CA GLY A 150 -13.34 -7.73 7.97
C GLY A 150 -13.65 -7.63 6.48
N GLU A 151 -12.96 -6.77 5.73
CA GLU A 151 -13.12 -6.64 4.28
C GLU A 151 -11.97 -7.29 3.50
N ILE A 152 -12.29 -7.85 2.33
CA ILE A 152 -11.30 -8.37 1.38
C ILE A 152 -11.22 -7.41 0.19
N TRP A 153 -10.03 -6.91 -0.11
CA TRP A 153 -9.83 -5.92 -1.16
C TRP A 153 -8.86 -6.40 -2.22
N PHE A 154 -9.23 -6.23 -3.49
CA PHE A 154 -8.30 -6.30 -4.61
C PHE A 154 -7.75 -4.90 -4.89
N LEU A 155 -6.43 -4.78 -4.92
CA LEU A 155 -5.72 -3.58 -5.35
C LEU A 155 -5.11 -3.82 -6.73
N ASP A 156 -5.53 -3.03 -7.72
CA ASP A 156 -4.80 -2.93 -8.99
C ASP A 156 -3.52 -2.11 -8.77
N ALA A 157 -2.51 -2.79 -8.27
CA ALA A 157 -1.23 -2.19 -7.89
C ALA A 157 -0.42 -1.68 -9.11
N THR A 158 -0.85 -2.02 -10.33
CA THR A 158 -0.25 -1.53 -11.58
C THR A 158 -0.62 -0.07 -11.88
N LYS A 159 -1.59 0.49 -11.14
CA LYS A 159 -2.01 1.89 -11.23
C LYS A 159 -1.42 2.72 -10.09
N PRO A 160 -1.26 4.04 -10.27
CA PRO A 160 -0.81 4.92 -9.20
C PRO A 160 -1.70 4.78 -7.96
N HIS A 161 -1.09 4.44 -6.84
CA HIS A 161 -1.78 4.27 -5.56
C HIS A 161 -0.88 4.73 -4.40
N SER A 162 -1.51 4.99 -3.25
CA SER A 162 -0.86 5.51 -2.05
C SER A 162 -1.62 5.04 -0.80
N ALA A 163 -1.03 5.27 0.37
CA ALA A 163 -1.61 4.98 1.67
C ALA A 163 -1.26 6.08 2.67
N PHE A 164 -2.18 6.36 3.59
CA PHE A 164 -2.02 7.27 4.70
C PHE A 164 -2.49 6.61 6.00
N SER A 165 -1.72 6.77 7.06
CA SER A 165 -2.12 6.44 8.43
C SER A 165 -2.40 7.73 9.18
N GLY A 166 -3.67 8.15 9.23
CA GLY A 166 -4.12 9.32 10.00
C GLY A 166 -4.42 9.03 11.47
N TRP A 167 -4.25 7.78 11.89
CA TRP A 167 -4.61 7.31 13.22
C TRP A 167 -3.49 7.55 14.25
N ASP A 168 -3.82 7.40 15.53
CA ASP A 168 -2.87 7.50 16.65
C ASP A 168 -2.20 6.16 17.00
N ARG A 169 -2.54 5.08 16.28
CA ARG A 169 -1.89 3.76 16.35
C ARG A 169 -1.38 3.31 14.99
N ASP A 170 -0.64 2.22 14.99
CA ASP A 170 -0.17 1.59 13.77
C ASP A 170 -1.35 1.06 12.95
N ARG A 171 -1.33 1.37 11.65
CA ARG A 171 -2.22 0.76 10.67
C ARG A 171 -1.59 -0.54 10.19
N VAL A 172 -2.29 -1.65 10.30
CA VAL A 172 -1.81 -2.99 9.97
C VAL A 172 -2.70 -3.65 8.92
N HIS A 173 -2.10 -4.03 7.80
CA HIS A 173 -2.76 -4.85 6.76
C HIS A 173 -1.95 -6.13 6.52
N LEU A 174 -2.64 -7.24 6.31
CA LEU A 174 -2.07 -8.40 5.64
C LEU A 174 -2.22 -8.18 4.13
N VAL A 175 -1.09 -8.19 3.43
CA VAL A 175 -1.03 -8.03 1.97
C VAL A 175 -0.56 -9.35 1.38
N LEU A 176 -1.39 -9.92 0.50
CA LEU A 176 -1.19 -11.22 -0.11
C LEU A 176 -1.06 -11.05 -1.62
N ASP A 177 -0.01 -11.62 -2.21
CA ASP A 177 0.21 -11.63 -3.64
C ASP A 177 0.04 -13.06 -4.18
N PHE A 178 -0.88 -13.22 -5.13
CA PHE A 178 -1.24 -14.51 -5.72
C PHE A 178 -0.89 -14.55 -7.21
N LYS A 179 -0.53 -15.74 -7.70
CA LYS A 179 -0.39 -15.99 -9.14
C LYS A 179 -1.55 -16.85 -9.64
N ALA A 180 -2.50 -16.23 -10.34
CA ALA A 180 -3.68 -16.91 -10.87
C ALA A 180 -4.26 -16.18 -12.09
N ASP A 181 -5.00 -16.89 -12.93
CA ASP A 181 -5.66 -16.31 -14.12
C ASP A 181 -6.79 -15.33 -13.75
N SER A 182 -7.38 -15.47 -12.56
CA SER A 182 -8.48 -14.61 -12.10
C SER A 182 -8.64 -14.64 -10.59
N ILE A 183 -9.25 -13.58 -10.04
CA ILE A 183 -9.57 -13.46 -8.61
C ILE A 183 -10.50 -14.58 -8.13
N GLY A 184 -11.45 -15.01 -8.96
CA GLY A 184 -12.38 -16.08 -8.60
C GLY A 184 -11.71 -17.45 -8.42
N LYS A 185 -10.49 -17.66 -8.94
CA LYS A 185 -9.71 -18.87 -8.62
C LYS A 185 -8.98 -18.78 -7.29
N ILE A 186 -8.79 -17.57 -6.77
CA ILE A 186 -8.06 -17.31 -5.53
C ILE A 186 -8.99 -17.41 -4.33
N LEU A 187 -10.22 -16.91 -4.45
CA LEU A 187 -11.17 -16.88 -3.34
C LEU A 187 -11.89 -18.22 -3.16
N ALA A 188 -12.18 -18.56 -1.91
CA ALA A 188 -13.06 -19.69 -1.57
C ALA A 188 -14.53 -19.40 -1.92
N ASP A 189 -14.95 -18.13 -1.77
CA ASP A 189 -16.30 -17.66 -2.04
C ASP A 189 -16.32 -16.65 -3.19
N ASP A 190 -17.43 -16.59 -3.93
CA ASP A 190 -17.59 -15.64 -5.03
C ASP A 190 -17.58 -14.17 -4.54
N PRO A 191 -16.89 -13.26 -5.24
CA PRO A 191 -16.96 -11.82 -4.94
C PRO A 191 -18.40 -11.30 -5.02
N ALA A 192 -18.83 -10.57 -3.99
CA ALA A 192 -20.16 -9.96 -3.93
C ALA A 192 -20.14 -8.47 -4.35
N VAL A 193 -18.96 -7.85 -4.47
CA VAL A 193 -18.81 -6.42 -4.75
C VAL A 193 -17.92 -6.18 -5.97
N THR A 194 -18.29 -5.20 -6.79
CA THR A 194 -17.71 -4.95 -8.11
C THR A 194 -16.88 -3.67 -8.22
N GLY A 195 -16.80 -2.86 -7.16
CA GLY A 195 -16.09 -1.57 -7.14
C GLY A 195 -15.69 -1.13 -5.73
N ILE A 196 -15.18 0.10 -5.63
CA ILE A 196 -14.97 0.78 -4.35
C ILE A 196 -16.35 1.25 -3.84
N PRO A 197 -16.84 0.78 -2.68
CA PRO A 197 -18.14 1.21 -2.16
C PRO A 197 -18.20 2.71 -1.90
N ALA A 198 -19.36 3.34 -2.16
CA ALA A 198 -19.53 4.77 -1.99
C ALA A 198 -19.36 5.21 -0.52
N ASP A 199 -19.80 4.38 0.42
CA ASP A 199 -19.65 4.57 1.87
C ASP A 199 -18.24 4.26 2.41
N ARG A 200 -17.30 3.90 1.52
CA ARG A 200 -15.86 3.84 1.80
C ARG A 200 -15.09 4.99 1.18
N THR A 201 -15.70 5.70 0.24
CA THR A 201 -15.03 6.75 -0.53
C THR A 201 -15.05 8.06 0.24
N VAL A 202 -13.91 8.77 0.23
CA VAL A 202 -13.75 10.06 0.89
C VAL A 202 -13.73 11.17 -0.15
N SER A 203 -14.68 12.10 -0.05
CA SER A 203 -14.69 13.32 -0.85
C SER A 203 -13.71 14.34 -0.27
N ARG A 204 -12.99 15.03 -1.15
CA ARG A 204 -12.00 16.07 -0.79
C ARG A 204 -12.39 17.38 -1.48
N PRO A 205 -12.23 18.54 -0.83
CA PRO A 205 -12.36 19.82 -1.52
C PRO A 205 -11.18 20.05 -2.47
N PRO A 206 -11.34 20.86 -3.54
CA PRO A 206 -10.23 21.20 -4.43
C PRO A 206 -9.12 21.95 -3.66
N MET A 207 -7.87 21.79 -4.11
CA MET A 207 -6.77 22.62 -3.63
C MET A 207 -6.95 24.05 -4.14
N THR A 208 -6.91 25.02 -3.23
CA THR A 208 -7.04 26.43 -3.60
C THR A 208 -5.71 27.00 -4.12
N PRO A 209 -5.73 28.05 -4.97
CA PRO A 209 -4.51 28.73 -5.41
C PRO A 209 -3.64 29.24 -4.25
N ALA A 210 -4.26 29.76 -3.19
CA ALA A 210 -3.53 30.25 -2.03
C ALA A 210 -2.79 29.13 -1.28
N GLU A 211 -3.37 27.93 -1.18
CA GLU A 211 -2.73 26.77 -0.57
C GLU A 211 -1.52 26.29 -1.39
N SER A 212 -1.66 26.22 -2.73
CA SER A 212 -0.55 25.78 -3.58
C SER A 212 0.57 26.83 -3.63
N GLU A 213 0.23 28.12 -3.72
CA GLU A 213 1.19 29.23 -3.62
C GLU A 213 1.92 29.22 -2.27
N ALA A 214 1.23 28.98 -1.16
CA ALA A 214 1.84 28.90 0.16
C ALA A 214 2.81 27.73 0.28
N TYR A 215 2.43 26.55 -0.22
CA TYR A 215 3.32 25.38 -0.25
C TYR A 215 4.58 25.64 -1.09
N VAL A 216 4.42 26.20 -2.30
CA VAL A 216 5.55 26.54 -3.18
C VAL A 216 6.44 27.59 -2.54
N ALA A 217 5.87 28.64 -1.93
CA ALA A 217 6.63 29.67 -1.23
C ALA A 217 7.43 29.10 -0.05
N ALA A 218 6.86 28.16 0.71
CA ALA A 218 7.53 27.45 1.79
C ALA A 218 8.74 26.64 1.30
N GLY A 219 8.80 26.29 0.01
CA GLY A 219 9.95 25.67 -0.65
C GLY A 219 11.27 26.46 -0.47
N ALA A 220 11.23 27.74 -0.12
CA ALA A 220 12.41 28.51 0.30
C ALA A 220 13.12 27.94 1.56
N LEU A 221 12.46 27.06 2.31
CA LEU A 221 13.01 26.33 3.47
C LEU A 221 13.44 24.89 3.11
N MET A 222 13.22 24.46 1.87
CA MET A 222 13.59 23.12 1.42
C MET A 222 15.11 23.05 1.18
N THR A 223 15.70 21.93 1.59
CA THR A 223 17.10 21.57 1.39
C THR A 223 17.20 20.07 1.12
N HIS A 224 18.37 19.58 0.71
CA HIS A 224 18.63 18.14 0.65
C HIS A 224 18.35 17.39 1.97
N VAL A 225 18.30 18.07 3.12
CA VAL A 225 17.93 17.47 4.42
C VAL A 225 16.41 17.45 4.63
N THR A 226 15.72 18.54 4.28
CA THR A 226 14.30 18.74 4.62
C THR A 226 13.32 18.34 3.51
N HIS A 227 13.81 18.00 2.31
CA HIS A 227 12.98 17.71 1.15
C HIS A 227 11.95 16.58 1.37
N ARG A 228 12.27 15.54 2.16
CA ARG A 228 11.30 14.46 2.45
C ARG A 228 10.09 14.95 3.24
N GLU A 229 10.23 16.03 4.01
CA GLU A 229 9.14 16.55 4.83
C GLU A 229 8.19 17.38 3.97
N PHE A 230 8.74 18.07 2.97
CA PHE A 230 7.94 18.69 1.91
C PHE A 230 7.22 17.64 1.07
N LEU A 231 7.92 16.58 0.66
CA LEU A 231 7.31 15.47 -0.05
C LEU A 231 6.15 14.87 0.76
N LYS A 232 6.37 14.63 2.06
CA LYS A 232 5.33 14.18 2.99
C LYS A 232 4.09 15.08 2.95
N ILE A 233 4.26 16.40 3.06
CA ILE A 233 3.16 17.36 3.02
C ILE A 233 2.41 17.31 1.67
N ALA A 234 3.14 17.22 0.55
CA ALA A 234 2.52 17.09 -0.77
C ALA A 234 1.72 15.79 -0.90
N ILE A 235 2.23 14.68 -0.38
CA ILE A 235 1.50 13.40 -0.35
C ILE A 235 0.28 13.51 0.56
N THR A 236 0.38 14.13 1.73
CA THR A 236 -0.79 14.34 2.60
C THR A 236 -1.86 15.25 1.94
N ALA A 237 -1.46 16.16 1.05
CA ALA A 237 -2.41 16.93 0.24
C ALA A 237 -3.28 16.02 -0.64
N LEU A 238 -2.75 14.90 -1.17
CA LEU A 238 -3.55 13.89 -1.88
C LEU A 238 -4.69 13.34 -1.01
N PHE A 239 -4.53 13.22 0.31
CA PHE A 239 -5.60 12.68 1.16
C PHE A 239 -6.60 13.74 1.66
N THR A 240 -6.32 15.02 1.41
CA THR A 240 -7.08 16.14 1.99
C THR A 240 -7.60 17.14 0.96
N ARG A 241 -7.06 17.09 -0.26
CA ARG A 241 -7.43 17.95 -1.39
C ARG A 241 -7.62 17.11 -2.65
N ASP A 242 -8.56 17.54 -3.49
CA ASP A 242 -8.89 16.88 -4.75
C ASP A 242 -7.81 17.17 -5.80
N ILE A 243 -6.71 16.44 -5.66
CA ILE A 243 -5.57 16.42 -6.58
C ILE A 243 -5.27 14.98 -6.98
N GLU A 244 -4.68 14.80 -8.15
CA GLU A 244 -4.28 13.50 -8.67
C GLU A 244 -2.94 13.03 -8.07
N PRO A 245 -2.64 11.72 -8.06
CA PRO A 245 -1.34 11.20 -7.66
C PRO A 245 -0.13 11.85 -8.35
N THR A 246 -0.28 12.24 -9.62
CA THR A 246 0.77 12.94 -10.38
C THR A 246 0.98 14.38 -9.92
N ASP A 247 -0.08 15.04 -9.43
CA ASP A 247 -0.01 16.42 -8.97
C ASP A 247 0.83 16.56 -7.70
N VAL A 248 0.93 15.49 -6.89
CA VAL A 248 1.86 15.43 -5.75
C VAL A 248 3.30 15.72 -6.19
N PHE A 249 3.73 15.13 -7.30
CA PHE A 249 5.07 15.33 -7.81
C PHE A 249 5.24 16.72 -8.45
N SER A 250 4.22 17.24 -9.12
CA SER A 250 4.24 18.59 -9.70
C SER A 250 4.32 19.66 -8.61
N LEU A 251 3.55 19.48 -7.53
CA LEU A 251 3.54 20.37 -6.37
C LEU A 251 4.91 20.35 -5.67
N PHE A 252 5.46 19.15 -5.43
CA PHE A 252 6.80 19.00 -4.86
C PHE A 252 7.89 19.63 -5.73
N GLU A 253 7.84 19.42 -7.06
CA GLU A 253 8.78 20.00 -8.02
C GLU A 253 8.76 21.53 -7.97
N ALA A 254 7.58 22.16 -7.98
CA ALA A 254 7.45 23.61 -7.90
C ALA A 254 8.05 24.19 -6.59
N ALA A 255 7.89 23.51 -5.46
CA ALA A 255 8.52 23.90 -4.21
C ALA A 255 10.05 23.68 -4.23
N ALA A 256 10.52 22.61 -4.87
CA ALA A 256 11.94 22.34 -5.03
C ALA A 256 12.63 23.39 -5.93
N GLU A 257 11.99 23.83 -7.01
CA GLU A 257 12.46 24.95 -7.84
C GLU A 257 12.63 26.24 -7.02
N ARG A 258 11.70 26.49 -6.09
CA ARG A 258 11.79 27.65 -5.19
C ARG A 258 12.99 27.60 -4.26
N SER A 259 13.43 26.41 -3.88
CA SER A 259 14.58 26.22 -2.98
C SER A 259 15.92 26.61 -3.62
N GLY A 260 16.05 26.38 -4.94
CA GLY A 260 17.32 26.49 -5.65
C GLY A 260 18.39 25.47 -5.22
N ASP A 261 18.05 24.46 -4.41
CA ASP A 261 18.97 23.42 -3.96
C ASP A 261 19.26 22.45 -5.13
N PRO A 262 20.51 22.39 -5.64
CA PRO A 262 20.83 21.60 -6.83
C PRO A 262 20.71 20.10 -6.60
N ASP A 263 20.90 19.61 -5.37
CA ASP A 263 20.82 18.18 -5.07
C ASP A 263 19.37 17.71 -5.06
N VAL A 264 18.47 18.54 -4.51
CA VAL A 264 17.02 18.28 -4.56
C VAL A 264 16.52 18.29 -6.01
N LEU A 265 16.86 19.34 -6.77
CA LEU A 265 16.44 19.49 -8.17
C LEU A 265 16.88 18.31 -9.04
N LYS A 266 18.13 17.85 -8.87
CA LYS A 266 18.67 16.71 -9.60
C LYS A 266 17.95 15.39 -9.29
N ALA A 267 17.32 15.27 -8.11
CA ALA A 267 16.65 14.06 -7.67
C ALA A 267 15.19 13.94 -8.17
N ILE A 268 14.54 15.04 -8.61
CA ILE A 268 13.10 15.07 -8.92
C ILE A 268 12.72 14.08 -10.03
N GLU A 269 13.35 14.19 -11.20
CA GLU A 269 13.03 13.35 -12.35
C GLU A 269 13.34 11.87 -12.08
N PRO A 270 14.53 11.49 -11.54
CA PRO A 270 14.80 10.11 -11.15
C PRO A 270 13.80 9.56 -10.12
N MET A 271 13.42 10.36 -9.14
CA MET A 271 12.44 9.97 -8.12
C MET A 271 11.06 9.71 -8.72
N ARG A 272 10.56 10.63 -9.57
CA ARG A 272 9.28 10.47 -10.27
C ARG A 272 9.30 9.23 -11.17
N ALA A 273 10.40 9.01 -11.90
CA ALA A 273 10.58 7.83 -12.73
C ALA A 273 10.55 6.54 -11.90
N TYR A 274 11.29 6.49 -10.79
CA TYR A 274 11.35 5.35 -9.89
C TYR A 274 9.97 4.95 -9.34
N PHE A 275 9.16 5.93 -8.91
CA PHE A 275 7.86 5.63 -8.32
C PHE A 275 6.77 5.32 -9.35
N LEU A 276 6.79 5.92 -10.54
CA LEU A 276 5.65 5.86 -11.48
C LEU A 276 5.93 5.20 -12.84
N HIS A 277 7.18 5.04 -13.24
CA HIS A 277 7.50 4.72 -14.63
C HIS A 277 8.44 3.53 -14.79
N THR A 278 9.59 3.54 -14.14
CA THR A 278 10.65 2.55 -14.33
C THR A 278 11.38 2.28 -13.02
N ARG A 279 11.54 1.00 -12.68
CA ARG A 279 12.47 0.55 -11.64
C ARG A 279 13.45 -0.45 -12.23
N PRO A 280 14.75 -0.35 -11.92
CA PRO A 280 15.70 -1.39 -12.31
C PRO A 280 15.25 -2.74 -11.76
N ALA A 281 15.42 -3.82 -12.53
CA ALA A 281 15.25 -5.16 -12.01
C ALA A 281 16.20 -5.38 -10.83
N ALA A 282 15.69 -6.06 -9.79
CA ALA A 282 16.46 -6.44 -8.61
C ALA A 282 17.50 -7.52 -8.94
#